data_AF-A0A7U2FCQ3-F1
#
_entry.id   AF-A0A7U2FCQ3-F1
#
_cell.length_a   1.000
_cell.length_b   1.000
_cell.length_c   1.000
_cell.angle_alpha   90.00
_cell.angle_beta   90.00
_cell.angle_gamma   90.00
#
_symmetry.space_group_name_H-M   'P 1'
#
loop_
_entity.id
_entity.type
_entity.pdbx_description
1 polymer ?
#
loop_
_entity_poly.entity_id
_entity_poly.type
_entity_poly.pdbx_seq_one_letter_code
_entity_poly.pdbx_strand_id
1 'polypeptide(L)'
;MKSFTLSAMAALAATAFAQTHTDCNPLNSTGCPSMQALGSNATFFFNKTGIPSNDKVWKKQNQGTQDWDEKGGATFTIERSGDSPMVQSKFYMLFGRFEVIMRAARGVGIVSSAILQSEALDEIDWEFLGSNNTHVLTNYFGKGNTSAYDRGKEFPMAPPQDEFHNYTIDWTKDRIQWWLDDKMVRELVPAQALGGKNYPQTPMNIRLGMWAGGDTKNNDPGVVKWAGGETNFEDGPFTMMVQQVYAKDYTEAKEYSWEGMDASGSWEKVKVIAGGPSDPSPALKEIQSPSGVKNRWAALPTGAKIGIIAGSLGLFVVLLCVMAFCCIKQRRAGKREHAALLADEQKEAAELQAYKQQMQGGKFAMGGGYAKV
;
A
#
# COMPACT_ATOMS: atom_id res chain seq x y z
N MET A 1 30.27 7.86 44.25
CA MET A 1 28.83 8.22 44.30
C MET A 1 28.21 7.82 42.98
N LYS A 2 27.38 6.78 42.97
CA LYS A 2 26.70 6.31 41.75
C LYS A 2 25.54 7.26 41.48
N SER A 3 25.67 8.07 40.44
CA SER A 3 24.63 9.01 40.01
C SER A 3 23.49 8.20 39.37
N PHE A 4 22.41 8.01 40.12
CA PHE A 4 21.14 7.57 39.55
C PHE A 4 20.54 8.78 38.82
N THR A 5 20.73 8.86 37.50
CA THR A 5 19.91 9.71 36.65
C THR A 5 18.48 9.15 36.69
N LEU A 6 17.59 9.86 37.40
CA LEU A 6 16.15 9.67 37.28
C LEU A 6 15.78 9.90 35.81
N SER A 7 15.44 8.85 35.08
CA SER A 7 14.66 8.99 33.85
C SER A 7 13.29 9.55 34.25
N ALA A 8 13.07 10.82 33.92
CA ALA A 8 11.75 11.43 33.98
C ALA A 8 10.85 10.67 33.02
N MET A 9 10.00 9.77 33.54
CA MET A 9 8.90 9.18 32.78
C MET A 9 8.02 10.33 32.31
N ALA A 10 8.13 10.66 31.01
CA ALA A 10 7.26 11.62 30.36
C ALA A 10 5.86 11.01 30.29
N ALA A 11 5.06 11.29 31.33
CA ALA A 11 3.63 11.08 31.31
C ALA A 11 3.03 12.03 30.27
N LEU A 12 2.66 11.51 29.10
CA LEU A 12 1.62 11.99 28.17
C LEU A 12 1.89 11.40 26.78
N ALA A 13 1.27 10.26 26.48
CA ALA A 13 1.00 9.89 25.09
C ALA A 13 -0.52 9.76 24.97
N ALA A 14 -1.19 10.87 24.65
CA ALA A 14 -2.48 10.78 24.00
C ALA A 14 -2.20 10.12 22.63
N THR A 15 -2.84 8.99 22.42
CA THR A 15 -2.72 8.17 21.21
C THR A 15 -2.99 9.04 20.00
N ALA A 16 -2.16 8.95 18.96
CA ALA A 16 -2.50 9.53 17.67
C ALA A 16 -3.80 8.89 17.20
N PHE A 17 -4.93 9.58 17.33
CA PHE A 17 -6.21 9.16 16.75
C PHE A 17 -6.08 8.83 15.25
N ALA A 18 -5.04 9.36 14.59
CA ALA A 18 -4.71 9.05 13.20
C ALA A 18 -4.40 7.56 12.94
N GLN A 19 -3.74 6.85 13.87
CA GLN A 19 -3.29 5.47 13.64
C GLN A 19 -4.09 4.41 14.40
N THR A 20 -4.62 4.77 15.57
CA THR A 20 -5.21 3.83 16.52
C THR A 20 -6.71 4.10 16.68
N HIS A 21 -7.52 3.60 15.75
CA HIS A 21 -8.99 3.75 15.76
C HIS A 21 -9.69 2.47 15.29
N THR A 22 -10.97 2.38 15.62
CA THR A 22 -11.90 1.33 15.18
C THR A 22 -13.18 1.98 14.66
N ASP A 23 -13.73 1.41 13.58
CA ASP A 23 -15.03 1.84 13.03
C ASP A 23 -16.20 1.26 13.84
N CYS A 24 -16.00 0.13 14.51
CA CYS A 24 -17.02 -0.54 15.32
C CYS A 24 -16.39 -1.21 16.54
N ASN A 25 -16.53 -0.57 17.70
CA ASN A 25 -16.03 -1.13 18.95
C ASN A 25 -17.02 -2.18 19.50
N PRO A 26 -16.67 -3.47 19.54
CA PRO A 26 -17.57 -4.55 19.93
C PRO A 26 -17.92 -4.57 21.43
N LEU A 27 -17.23 -3.78 22.26
CA LEU A 27 -17.52 -3.67 23.70
C LEU A 27 -18.70 -2.72 23.97
N ASN A 28 -18.91 -1.77 23.05
CA ASN A 28 -19.88 -0.69 23.20
C ASN A 28 -20.96 -0.71 22.11
N SER A 29 -20.82 -1.57 21.10
CA SER A 29 -21.72 -1.66 19.94
C SER A 29 -22.05 -3.11 19.62
N THR A 30 -23.24 -3.32 19.06
CA THR A 30 -23.69 -4.63 18.56
C THR A 30 -23.65 -4.65 17.04
N GLY A 31 -23.51 -5.84 16.45
CA GLY A 31 -23.51 -5.99 14.99
C GLY A 31 -22.19 -5.60 14.30
N CYS A 32 -21.08 -5.53 15.04
CA CYS A 32 -19.77 -5.32 14.43
C CYS A 32 -19.44 -6.46 13.44
N PRO A 33 -18.85 -6.13 12.28
CA PRO A 33 -18.57 -7.10 11.24
C PRO A 33 -17.60 -8.18 11.74
N SER A 34 -17.75 -9.39 11.18
CA SER A 34 -16.77 -10.45 11.40
C SER A 34 -15.45 -10.11 10.71
N MET A 35 -14.37 -10.61 11.28
CA MET A 35 -13.00 -10.32 10.87
C MET A 35 -12.43 -11.54 10.15
N GLN A 36 -11.98 -11.39 8.91
CA GLN A 36 -11.27 -12.47 8.24
C GLN A 36 -9.96 -12.78 8.98
N ALA A 37 -9.75 -14.06 9.30
CA ALA A 37 -8.53 -14.50 9.95
C ALA A 37 -7.39 -14.63 8.94
N LEU A 38 -6.14 -14.60 9.42
CA LEU A 38 -5.01 -15.07 8.61
C LEU A 38 -5.02 -16.61 8.54
N GLY A 39 -5.28 -17.28 9.68
CA GLY A 39 -5.51 -18.73 9.75
C GLY A 39 -4.32 -19.61 9.43
N SER A 40 -3.13 -19.01 9.28
CA SER A 40 -1.86 -19.68 8.99
C SER A 40 -0.72 -18.66 9.14
N ASN A 41 0.37 -18.82 8.39
CA ASN A 41 1.43 -17.84 8.29
C ASN A 41 1.54 -17.26 6.87
N ALA A 42 2.10 -16.06 6.78
CA ALA A 42 2.41 -15.37 5.55
C ALA A 42 3.68 -14.53 5.71
N THR A 43 4.49 -14.48 4.66
CA THR A 43 5.63 -13.57 4.56
C THR A 43 5.42 -12.62 3.40
N PHE A 44 5.54 -11.32 3.66
CA PHE A 44 5.43 -10.26 2.67
C PHE A 44 6.82 -9.63 2.47
N PHE A 45 7.43 -9.86 1.31
CA PHE A 45 8.71 -9.27 0.94
C PHE A 45 8.50 -7.92 0.26
N PHE A 46 8.18 -6.89 1.05
CA PHE A 46 7.96 -5.54 0.55
C PHE A 46 9.17 -4.99 -0.22
N ASN A 47 10.39 -5.40 0.09
CA ASN A 47 11.59 -5.08 -0.69
C ASN A 47 11.66 -5.70 -2.09
N LYS A 48 10.82 -6.69 -2.41
CA LYS A 48 10.79 -7.35 -3.73
C LYS A 48 9.53 -7.04 -4.51
N THR A 49 8.39 -6.98 -3.83
CA THR A 49 7.07 -6.86 -4.47
C THR A 49 6.36 -5.55 -4.17
N GLY A 50 6.92 -4.72 -3.28
CA GLY A 50 6.19 -3.61 -2.68
C GLY A 50 5.03 -4.09 -1.80
N ILE A 51 4.27 -3.12 -1.29
CA ILE A 51 2.99 -3.38 -0.60
C ILE A 51 1.96 -3.83 -1.64
N PRO A 52 1.26 -4.96 -1.43
CA PRO A 52 0.18 -5.39 -2.32
C PRO A 52 -0.85 -4.28 -2.56
N SER A 53 -1.06 -3.90 -3.82
CA SER A 53 -1.92 -2.78 -4.23
C SER A 53 -3.37 -3.17 -4.52
N ASN A 54 -3.72 -4.46 -4.38
CA ASN A 54 -5.05 -4.98 -4.70
C ASN A 54 -6.13 -4.62 -3.66
N ASP A 55 -5.75 -3.96 -2.56
CA ASP A 55 -6.61 -3.65 -1.42
C ASP A 55 -7.37 -4.88 -0.88
N LYS A 56 -6.85 -6.10 -1.05
CA LYS A 56 -7.51 -7.31 -0.53
C LYS A 56 -6.84 -7.85 0.71
N VAL A 57 -5.51 -7.66 0.80
CA VAL A 57 -4.70 -8.13 1.91
C VAL A 57 -4.20 -6.97 2.77
N TRP A 58 -3.85 -5.86 2.14
CA TRP A 58 -3.38 -4.64 2.78
C TRP A 58 -4.17 -3.44 2.27
N LYS A 59 -4.64 -2.58 3.18
CA LYS A 59 -5.29 -1.31 2.89
C LYS A 59 -4.29 -0.18 3.12
N LYS A 60 -4.03 0.62 2.09
CA LYS A 60 -3.27 1.88 2.24
C LYS A 60 -4.21 2.98 2.74
N GLN A 61 -3.79 3.75 3.74
CA GLN A 61 -4.49 4.95 4.19
C GLN A 61 -3.76 6.19 3.68
N ASN A 62 -4.46 7.02 2.90
CA ASN A 62 -3.84 8.03 2.04
C ASN A 62 -3.64 9.41 2.69
N GLN A 63 -3.17 9.48 3.93
CA GLN A 63 -2.72 10.74 4.54
C GLN A 63 -1.19 10.79 4.44
N GLY A 64 -0.63 11.26 3.34
CA GLY A 64 0.81 11.17 3.03
C GLY A 64 1.14 10.12 1.98
N THR A 65 2.43 9.87 1.73
CA THR A 65 2.90 9.06 0.59
C THR A 65 3.35 7.67 1.06
N GLN A 66 2.84 6.61 0.40
CA GLN A 66 3.42 5.26 0.49
C GLN A 66 3.85 4.75 -0.88
N ASP A 67 5.15 4.63 -1.08
CA ASP A 67 5.77 4.22 -2.33
C ASP A 67 6.70 3.02 -2.11
N TRP A 68 7.66 2.83 -3.02
CA TRP A 68 8.62 1.76 -2.99
C TRP A 68 9.97 2.21 -3.53
N ASP A 69 11.04 1.81 -2.86
CA ASP A 69 12.43 2.06 -3.26
C ASP A 69 13.19 0.73 -3.39
N GLU A 70 13.95 0.57 -4.47
CA GLU A 70 14.68 -0.67 -4.78
C GLU A 70 15.75 -1.02 -3.75
N LYS A 71 16.29 -0.02 -3.03
CA LYS A 71 17.35 -0.20 -2.03
C LYS A 71 16.82 -0.42 -0.61
N GLY A 72 15.54 -0.12 -0.32
CA GLY A 72 15.02 -0.23 1.04
C GLY A 72 13.58 -0.71 1.21
N GLY A 73 12.86 -1.02 0.14
CA GLY A 73 11.52 -1.59 0.16
C GLY A 73 10.41 -0.55 0.24
N ALA A 74 9.32 -0.89 0.94
CA ALA A 74 8.17 0.02 1.04
C ALA A 74 8.55 1.27 1.84
N THR A 75 8.24 2.44 1.29
CA THR A 75 8.50 3.73 1.93
C THR A 75 7.21 4.33 2.46
N PHE A 76 7.31 5.01 3.61
CA PHE A 76 6.26 5.80 4.21
C PHE A 76 6.85 7.19 4.41
N THR A 77 6.26 8.21 3.82
CA THR A 77 6.87 9.54 3.77
C THR A 77 5.92 10.64 4.24
N ILE A 78 6.41 11.46 5.17
CA ILE A 78 5.78 12.69 5.67
C ILE A 78 6.50 13.88 5.04
N GLU A 79 5.74 14.73 4.36
CA GLU A 79 6.26 15.97 3.74
C GLU A 79 5.70 17.23 4.40
N ARG A 80 4.52 17.13 5.04
CA ARG A 80 3.80 18.28 5.59
C ARG A 80 2.94 17.91 6.79
N SER A 81 2.52 18.95 7.51
CA SER A 81 1.54 18.86 8.59
C SER A 81 0.29 18.10 8.16
N GLY A 82 -0.16 17.18 9.01
CA GLY A 82 -1.29 16.28 8.75
C GLY A 82 -0.97 15.01 7.95
N ASP A 83 0.24 14.84 7.39
CA ASP A 83 0.63 13.55 6.81
C ASP A 83 0.81 12.50 7.93
N SER A 84 0.18 11.34 7.73
CA SER A 84 0.25 10.14 8.58
C SER A 84 0.17 8.87 7.72
N PRO A 85 1.20 8.58 6.90
CA PRO A 85 1.14 7.49 5.94
C PRO A 85 1.08 6.13 6.65
N MET A 86 0.13 5.28 6.28
CA MET A 86 -0.11 4.01 6.97
C MET A 86 -0.59 2.92 6.01
N VAL A 87 -0.25 1.67 6.33
CA VAL A 87 -0.88 0.47 5.78
C VAL A 87 -1.41 -0.41 6.91
N GLN A 88 -2.55 -1.04 6.65
CA GLN A 88 -3.24 -1.91 7.59
C GLN A 88 -3.53 -3.25 6.91
N SER A 89 -3.27 -4.38 7.59
CA SER A 89 -3.70 -5.68 7.09
C SER A 89 -5.23 -5.77 7.16
N LYS A 90 -5.84 -6.35 6.12
CA LYS A 90 -7.28 -6.65 6.16
C LYS A 90 -7.59 -7.94 6.92
N PHE A 91 -6.58 -8.75 7.19
CA PHE A 91 -6.68 -9.94 8.03
C PHE A 91 -6.31 -9.62 9.48
N TYR A 92 -6.83 -10.46 10.37
CA TYR A 92 -6.59 -10.42 11.80
C TYR A 92 -5.92 -11.72 12.25
N MET A 93 -5.24 -11.66 13.39
CA MET A 93 -4.71 -12.83 14.09
C MET A 93 -5.24 -12.81 15.53
N LEU A 94 -5.57 -13.96 16.08
CA LEU A 94 -5.91 -14.11 17.49
C LEU A 94 -4.78 -14.87 18.17
N PHE A 95 -3.95 -14.15 18.92
CA PHE A 95 -2.61 -14.61 19.26
C PHE A 95 -1.78 -14.88 17.99
N GLY A 96 -0.48 -15.01 18.14
CA GLY A 96 0.38 -15.20 16.99
C GLY A 96 1.75 -14.58 17.14
N ARG A 97 2.37 -14.39 15.98
CA ARG A 97 3.66 -13.75 15.84
C ARG A 97 3.62 -12.75 14.71
N PHE A 98 4.13 -11.56 14.99
CA PHE A 98 4.31 -10.49 14.04
C PHE A 98 5.78 -10.09 14.05
N GLU A 99 6.44 -10.15 12.90
CA GLU A 99 7.80 -9.67 12.72
C GLU A 99 7.82 -8.64 11.61
N VAL A 100 8.59 -7.58 11.81
CA VAL A 100 8.82 -6.56 10.80
C VAL A 100 10.32 -6.23 10.72
N ILE A 101 10.85 -6.27 9.50
CA ILE A 101 12.18 -5.75 9.19
C ILE A 101 12.01 -4.33 8.68
N MET A 102 12.36 -3.35 9.50
CA MET A 102 12.19 -1.94 9.19
C MET A 102 13.31 -1.06 9.71
N ARG A 103 13.37 0.15 9.15
CA ARG A 103 14.20 1.26 9.60
C ARG A 103 13.30 2.46 9.83
N ALA A 104 13.38 3.04 11.02
CA ALA A 104 12.56 4.18 11.42
C ALA A 104 13.00 5.48 10.72
N ALA A 105 12.13 6.47 10.70
CA ALA A 105 12.45 7.79 10.17
C ALA A 105 13.24 8.64 11.17
N ARG A 106 14.09 9.53 10.65
CA ARG A 106 14.70 10.64 11.40
C ARG A 106 13.75 11.83 11.44
N GLY A 107 13.94 12.72 12.41
CA GLY A 107 13.26 14.01 12.48
C GLY A 107 12.67 14.27 13.86
N VAL A 108 12.80 15.51 14.34
CA VAL A 108 12.19 15.92 15.62
C VAL A 108 10.68 15.84 15.51
N GLY A 109 10.04 15.20 16.49
CA GLY A 109 8.59 15.02 16.51
C GLY A 109 8.04 14.00 15.51
N ILE A 110 8.87 13.35 14.70
CA ILE A 110 8.46 12.30 13.77
C ILE A 110 8.41 10.97 14.50
N VAL A 111 7.33 10.22 14.30
CA VAL A 111 7.11 8.92 14.91
C VAL A 111 6.94 7.86 13.82
N SER A 112 7.66 6.75 13.96
CA SER A 112 7.45 5.54 13.17
C SER A 112 6.84 4.45 14.06
N SER A 113 5.91 3.67 13.53
CA SER A 113 5.06 2.80 14.33
C SER A 113 4.83 1.44 13.64
N ALA A 114 4.92 0.36 14.42
CA ALA A 114 4.56 -0.98 14.02
C ALA A 114 3.67 -1.62 15.09
N ILE A 115 2.39 -1.80 14.76
CA ILE A 115 1.31 -1.97 15.72
C ILE A 115 0.50 -3.23 15.38
N LEU A 116 0.13 -4.01 16.41
CA LEU A 116 -1.02 -4.89 16.38
C LEU A 116 -2.19 -4.18 17.06
N GLN A 117 -3.35 -4.09 16.40
CA GLN A 117 -4.53 -3.47 17.00
C GLN A 117 -5.85 -4.17 16.65
N SER A 118 -6.73 -4.29 17.65
CA SER A 118 -8.07 -4.86 17.54
C SER A 118 -9.14 -3.79 17.40
N GLU A 119 -10.35 -4.20 16.98
CA GLU A 119 -11.53 -3.33 17.04
C GLU A 119 -11.98 -3.04 18.49
N ALA A 120 -11.57 -3.86 19.45
CA ALA A 120 -11.81 -3.58 20.87
C ALA A 120 -10.81 -2.59 21.46
N LEU A 121 -9.83 -2.10 20.68
CA LEU A 121 -8.73 -1.24 21.11
C LEU A 121 -7.77 -1.91 22.10
N ASP A 122 -7.69 -3.25 22.10
CA ASP A 122 -6.45 -3.92 22.48
C ASP A 122 -5.35 -3.60 21.47
N GLU A 123 -4.13 -3.34 21.95
CA GLU A 123 -3.00 -2.84 21.17
C GLU A 123 -1.67 -3.36 21.72
N ILE A 124 -0.72 -3.64 20.82
CA ILE A 124 0.68 -3.96 21.13
C ILE A 124 1.55 -3.27 20.07
N ASP A 125 2.51 -2.46 20.49
CA ASP A 125 3.27 -1.63 19.55
C ASP A 125 4.79 -1.65 19.78
N TRP A 126 5.46 -1.31 18.68
CA TRP A 126 6.81 -0.75 18.63
C TRP A 126 6.70 0.68 18.13
N GLU A 127 7.27 1.62 18.88
CA GLU A 127 7.26 3.05 18.55
C GLU A 127 8.70 3.59 18.52
N PHE A 128 8.98 4.45 17.54
CA PHE A 128 10.30 5.04 17.32
C PHE A 128 10.19 6.55 17.21
N LEU A 129 10.89 7.26 18.08
CA LEU A 129 11.00 8.71 18.01
C LEU A 129 12.17 9.08 17.09
N GLY A 130 11.90 9.86 16.04
CA GLY A 130 12.91 10.28 15.07
C GLY A 130 14.00 11.18 15.67
N SER A 131 13.77 11.73 16.86
CA SER A 131 14.72 12.48 17.68
C SER A 131 15.62 11.59 18.55
N ASN A 132 15.26 10.31 18.75
CA ASN A 132 16.00 9.39 19.61
C ASN A 132 16.68 8.30 18.78
N ASN A 133 17.99 8.40 18.64
CA ASN A 133 18.82 7.45 17.89
C ASN A 133 19.49 6.39 18.79
N THR A 134 19.00 6.19 20.01
CA THR A 134 19.61 5.27 20.98
C THR A 134 18.63 4.29 21.60
N HIS A 135 17.32 4.47 21.41
CA HIS A 135 16.29 3.64 22.02
C HIS A 135 15.12 3.37 21.08
N VAL A 136 14.42 2.29 21.37
CA VAL A 136 13.09 1.97 20.85
C VAL A 136 12.09 1.91 22.00
N LEU A 137 10.83 2.25 21.74
CA LEU A 137 9.75 2.18 22.71
C LEU A 137 8.85 0.97 22.42
N THR A 138 8.38 0.35 23.49
CA THR A 138 7.33 -0.68 23.45
C THR A 138 6.17 -0.21 24.31
N ASN A 139 4.95 -0.44 23.86
CA ASN A 139 3.76 -0.13 24.64
C ASN A 139 2.64 -1.14 24.35
N TYR A 140 1.59 -1.08 25.17
CA TYR A 140 0.40 -1.90 24.98
C TYR A 140 -0.83 -1.18 25.55
N PHE A 141 -1.98 -1.42 24.96
CA PHE A 141 -3.27 -0.97 25.46
C PHE A 141 -4.23 -2.15 25.58
N GLY A 142 -5.04 -2.15 26.63
CA GLY A 142 -6.14 -3.08 26.77
C GLY A 142 -7.43 -2.30 26.69
N LYS A 143 -8.30 -2.64 25.73
CA LYS A 143 -9.65 -2.08 25.60
C LYS A 143 -9.69 -0.55 25.49
N GLY A 144 -8.65 0.05 24.90
CA GLY A 144 -8.52 1.50 24.77
C GLY A 144 -8.33 2.23 26.11
N ASN A 145 -7.98 1.52 27.19
CA ASN A 145 -7.82 2.13 28.50
C ASN A 145 -6.55 2.99 28.56
N THR A 146 -6.72 4.31 28.71
CA THR A 146 -5.65 5.32 28.80
C THR A 146 -5.51 5.92 30.20
N SER A 147 -6.15 5.33 31.23
CA SER A 147 -6.14 5.88 32.59
C SER A 147 -4.77 5.87 33.27
N ALA A 148 -3.84 5.06 32.78
CA ALA A 148 -2.47 4.97 33.25
C ALA A 148 -1.45 5.02 32.10
N TYR A 149 -0.31 5.64 32.38
CA TYR A 149 0.82 5.86 31.45
C TYR A 149 2.06 5.06 31.84
N ASP A 150 1.89 3.95 32.58
CA ASP A 150 2.94 3.08 33.11
C ASP A 150 3.33 1.93 32.15
N ARG A 151 2.72 1.89 30.96
CA ARG A 151 2.81 0.78 30.01
C ARG A 151 3.94 0.91 29.01
N GLY A 152 4.36 2.13 28.70
CA GLY A 152 5.50 2.41 27.84
C GLY A 152 6.82 2.01 28.50
N LYS A 153 7.70 1.33 27.77
CA LYS A 153 9.08 1.04 28.19
C LYS A 153 10.05 1.26 27.03
N GLU A 154 11.17 1.90 27.35
CA GLU A 154 12.25 2.17 26.40
C GLU A 154 13.37 1.13 26.54
N PHE A 155 13.98 0.75 25.42
CA PHE A 155 15.09 -0.20 25.39
C PHE A 155 16.23 0.33 24.53
N PRO A 156 17.48 0.25 25.00
CA PRO A 156 18.63 0.76 24.26
C PRO A 156 18.92 -0.11 23.03
N MET A 157 19.28 0.52 21.91
CA MET A 157 19.69 -0.13 20.68
C MET A 157 20.60 0.75 19.83
N ALA A 158 21.23 0.16 18.81
CA ALA A 158 21.87 0.92 17.74
C ALA A 158 20.84 1.83 17.04
N PRO A 159 21.24 2.93 16.40
CA PRO A 159 20.32 3.88 15.80
C PRO A 159 19.24 3.23 14.92
N PRO A 160 17.95 3.22 15.34
CA PRO A 160 16.89 2.55 14.58
C PRO A 160 16.60 3.21 13.23
N GLN A 161 17.17 4.41 13.00
CA GLN A 161 17.05 5.16 11.76
C GLN A 161 18.19 4.92 10.76
N ASP A 162 19.27 4.23 11.14
CA ASP A 162 20.41 3.98 10.26
C ASP A 162 20.34 2.60 9.60
N GLU A 163 19.93 1.59 10.34
CA GLU A 163 19.94 0.19 9.91
C GLU A 163 18.55 -0.44 9.96
N PHE A 164 18.39 -1.53 9.20
CA PHE A 164 17.20 -2.36 9.27
C PHE A 164 17.36 -3.35 10.43
N HIS A 165 16.38 -3.37 11.31
CA HIS A 165 16.32 -4.29 12.44
C HIS A 165 15.05 -5.14 12.36
N ASN A 166 15.10 -6.33 12.94
CA ASN A 166 13.94 -7.19 13.12
C ASN A 166 13.25 -6.87 14.45
N TYR A 167 12.05 -6.33 14.37
CA TYR A 167 11.19 -6.09 15.53
C TYR A 167 10.07 -7.12 15.53
N THR A 168 10.04 -7.94 16.57
CA THR A 168 9.11 -9.06 16.67
C THR A 168 8.25 -8.95 17.92
N ILE A 169 6.96 -9.25 17.75
CA ILE A 169 6.00 -9.48 18.82
C ILE A 169 5.57 -10.96 18.76
N ASP A 170 5.80 -11.70 19.85
CA ASP A 170 5.21 -13.02 20.10
C ASP A 170 4.10 -12.86 21.13
N TRP A 171 2.86 -13.15 20.75
CA TRP A 171 1.67 -12.86 21.54
C TRP A 171 0.85 -14.13 21.73
N THR A 172 0.60 -14.49 22.97
CA THR A 172 -0.22 -15.63 23.37
C THR A 172 -1.22 -15.21 24.43
N LYS A 173 -2.11 -16.11 24.85
CA LYS A 173 -2.99 -15.84 26.00
C LYS A 173 -2.22 -15.69 27.33
N ASP A 174 -1.00 -16.22 27.40
CA ASP A 174 -0.23 -16.32 28.64
C ASP A 174 0.92 -15.30 28.74
N ARG A 175 1.40 -14.77 27.60
CA ARG A 175 2.47 -13.77 27.53
C ARG A 175 2.49 -12.98 26.22
N ILE A 176 3.00 -11.75 26.28
CA ILE A 176 3.48 -10.97 25.13
C ILE A 176 4.98 -10.77 25.30
N GLN A 177 5.75 -11.04 24.26
CA GLN A 177 7.19 -10.80 24.22
C GLN A 177 7.55 -9.88 23.05
N TRP A 178 8.43 -8.94 23.31
CA TRP A 178 9.06 -8.08 22.31
C TRP A 178 10.50 -8.51 22.11
N TRP A 179 10.88 -8.75 20.86
CA TRP A 179 12.23 -9.15 20.47
C TRP A 179 12.82 -8.17 19.45
N LEU A 180 14.09 -7.82 19.64
CA LEU A 180 14.89 -6.98 18.76
C LEU A 180 16.07 -7.81 18.24
N ASP A 181 16.17 -8.03 16.93
CA ASP A 181 17.24 -8.80 16.27
C ASP A 181 17.57 -10.13 16.96
N ASP A 182 16.54 -10.90 17.36
CA ASP A 182 16.64 -12.18 18.09
C ASP A 182 16.91 -12.10 19.61
N LYS A 183 16.96 -10.89 20.19
CA LYS A 183 17.03 -10.71 21.65
C LYS A 183 15.69 -10.28 22.23
N MET A 184 15.13 -11.07 23.15
CA MET A 184 13.95 -10.65 23.92
C MET A 184 14.33 -9.48 24.85
N VAL A 185 13.63 -8.36 24.70
CA VAL A 185 13.86 -7.14 25.50
C VAL A 185 12.76 -6.92 26.54
N ARG A 186 11.54 -7.42 26.28
CA ARG A 186 10.40 -7.27 27.18
C ARG A 186 9.52 -8.50 27.15
N GLU A 187 9.01 -8.86 28.33
CA GLU A 187 7.89 -9.78 28.50
C GLU A 187 6.80 -9.12 29.35
N LEU A 188 5.54 -9.35 29.01
CA LEU A 188 4.36 -8.98 29.76
C LEU A 188 3.50 -10.22 29.96
N VAL A 189 3.14 -10.53 31.21
CA VAL A 189 2.15 -11.57 31.54
C VAL A 189 0.82 -10.93 31.97
N PRO A 190 -0.33 -11.60 31.79
CA PRO A 190 -1.65 -11.04 32.10
C PRO A 190 -1.76 -10.42 33.51
N ALA A 191 -1.15 -11.06 34.51
CA ALA A 191 -1.18 -10.56 35.90
C ALA A 191 -0.62 -9.13 36.04
N GLN A 192 0.35 -8.74 35.20
CA GLN A 192 0.94 -7.39 35.18
C GLN A 192 0.05 -6.35 34.47
N ALA A 193 -0.91 -6.80 33.66
CA ALA A 193 -1.82 -5.95 32.90
C ALA A 193 -3.18 -5.81 33.63
N LEU A 194 -3.14 -5.25 34.84
CA LEU A 194 -4.31 -5.09 35.72
C LEU A 194 -5.02 -6.43 36.00
N GLY A 195 -4.25 -7.47 36.34
CA GLY A 195 -4.79 -8.81 36.60
C GLY A 195 -5.47 -9.44 35.38
N GLY A 196 -5.04 -9.09 34.17
CA GLY A 196 -5.55 -9.59 32.89
C GLY A 196 -6.59 -8.71 32.22
N LYS A 197 -7.16 -7.73 32.93
CA LYS A 197 -8.23 -6.86 32.39
C LYS A 197 -7.75 -6.00 31.23
N ASN A 198 -6.52 -5.50 31.32
CA ASN A 198 -5.88 -4.69 30.27
C ASN A 198 -4.90 -5.51 29.41
N TYR A 199 -4.92 -6.85 29.51
CA TYR A 199 -4.06 -7.68 28.68
C TYR A 199 -4.64 -7.74 27.25
N PRO A 200 -3.87 -7.41 26.20
CA PRO A 200 -4.30 -7.55 24.82
C PRO A 200 -4.65 -8.99 24.48
N GLN A 201 -5.89 -9.23 24.08
CA GLN A 201 -6.41 -10.61 23.97
C GLN A 201 -7.48 -10.80 22.90
N THR A 202 -7.88 -9.75 22.19
CA THR A 202 -8.85 -9.83 21.08
C THR A 202 -8.15 -9.81 19.72
N PRO A 203 -8.78 -10.31 18.62
CA PRO A 203 -8.10 -10.42 17.32
C PRO A 203 -7.57 -9.07 16.82
N MET A 204 -6.33 -9.05 16.35
CA MET A 204 -5.63 -7.83 15.94
C MET A 204 -5.18 -7.88 14.47
N ASN A 205 -5.33 -6.76 13.78
CA ASN A 205 -4.69 -6.51 12.49
C ASN A 205 -3.31 -5.86 12.70
N ILE A 206 -2.47 -5.90 11.66
CA ILE A 206 -1.15 -5.27 11.64
C ILE A 206 -1.31 -3.86 11.03
N ARG A 207 -0.74 -2.85 11.67
CA ARG A 207 -0.63 -1.49 11.15
C ARG A 207 0.82 -1.05 11.14
N LEU A 208 1.27 -0.51 10.01
CA LEU A 208 2.61 0.03 9.83
C LEU A 208 2.46 1.44 9.31
N GLY A 209 3.14 2.41 9.91
CA GLY A 209 3.04 3.77 9.43
C GLY A 209 3.91 4.76 10.17
N MET A 210 3.76 6.02 9.76
CA MET A 210 4.37 7.15 10.41
C MET A 210 3.33 8.22 10.69
N TRP A 211 3.67 9.13 11.61
CA TRP A 211 2.92 10.34 11.88
C TRP A 211 3.82 11.40 12.52
N ALA A 212 3.43 12.67 12.42
CA ALA A 212 4.14 13.77 13.06
C ALA A 212 3.50 14.07 14.43
N GLY A 213 3.99 13.41 15.49
CA GLY A 213 3.56 13.69 16.86
C GLY A 213 3.96 15.10 17.34
N GLY A 214 5.01 15.67 16.75
CA GLY A 214 5.45 17.05 16.95
C GLY A 214 4.64 18.09 16.18
N ASP A 215 3.58 17.71 15.47
CA ASP A 215 2.72 18.66 14.76
C ASP A 215 1.85 19.45 15.75
N THR A 216 2.25 20.68 16.05
CA THR A 216 1.60 21.58 17.02
C THR A 216 0.20 22.02 16.59
N LYS A 217 -0.17 21.85 15.33
CA LYS A 217 -1.52 22.19 14.82
C LYS A 217 -2.53 21.07 15.06
N ASN A 218 -2.06 19.82 15.11
CA ASN A 218 -2.90 18.63 15.12
C ASN A 218 -2.81 17.83 16.43
N ASN A 219 -1.82 18.12 17.28
CA ASN A 219 -1.60 17.37 18.51
C ASN A 219 -1.56 18.26 19.75
N ASP A 220 -1.96 17.67 20.88
CA ASP A 220 -1.85 18.32 22.18
C ASP A 220 -0.38 18.55 22.59
N PRO A 221 -0.07 19.59 23.38
CA PRO A 221 1.31 19.89 23.81
C PRO A 221 2.03 18.73 24.51
N GLY A 222 1.28 17.85 25.19
CA GLY A 222 1.83 16.64 25.81
C GLY A 222 2.40 15.65 24.79
N VAL A 223 1.69 15.43 23.68
CA VAL A 223 2.11 14.54 22.59
C VAL A 223 3.32 15.13 21.86
N VAL A 224 3.30 16.44 21.59
CA VAL A 224 4.45 17.14 20.98
C VAL A 224 5.70 16.99 21.84
N LYS A 225 5.56 17.14 23.16
CA LYS A 225 6.66 16.94 24.11
C LYS A 225 7.14 15.50 24.13
N TRP A 226 6.23 14.53 24.15
CA TRP A 226 6.58 13.10 24.11
C TRP A 226 7.31 12.72 22.82
N ALA A 227 6.89 13.27 21.67
CA ALA A 227 7.53 13.04 20.38
C ALA A 227 8.94 13.68 20.26
N GLY A 228 9.37 14.41 21.29
CA GLY A 228 10.69 15.03 21.39
C GLY A 228 10.76 16.48 20.93
N GLY A 229 9.62 17.12 20.65
CA GLY A 229 9.54 18.53 20.26
C GLY A 229 8.70 18.78 19.02
N GLU A 230 8.60 20.06 18.64
CA GLU A 230 7.89 20.51 17.45
C GLU A 230 8.57 20.01 16.16
N THR A 231 7.78 19.49 15.23
CA THR A 231 8.26 19.07 13.91
C THR A 231 8.40 20.26 12.99
N ASN A 232 9.63 20.48 12.49
CA ASN A 232 9.86 21.40 11.38
C ASN A 232 9.75 20.65 10.05
N PHE A 233 8.63 20.82 9.34
CA PHE A 233 8.39 20.11 8.08
C PHE A 233 9.34 20.50 6.93
N GLU A 234 10.00 21.66 7.02
CA GLU A 234 11.04 22.07 6.05
C GLU A 234 12.30 21.19 6.12
N ASP A 235 12.51 20.45 7.21
CA ASP A 235 13.61 19.48 7.34
C ASP A 235 13.29 18.12 6.67
N GLY A 236 12.07 17.96 6.14
CA GLY A 236 11.62 16.78 5.43
C GLY A 236 12.21 16.65 4.01
N PRO A 237 11.82 15.62 3.25
CA PRO A 237 10.84 14.59 3.61
C PRO A 237 11.38 13.61 4.65
N PHE A 238 10.54 13.20 5.59
CA PHE A 238 10.88 12.18 6.59
C PHE A 238 10.36 10.82 6.13
N THR A 239 11.23 9.81 6.11
CA THR A 239 10.88 8.51 5.52
C THR A 239 11.25 7.32 6.41
N MET A 240 10.27 6.48 6.69
CA MET A 240 10.41 5.13 7.26
C MET A 240 10.44 4.12 6.10
N MET A 241 11.18 3.03 6.28
CA MET A 241 11.27 1.96 5.29
C MET A 241 10.97 0.61 5.90
N VAL A 242 10.22 -0.24 5.18
CA VAL A 242 9.88 -1.61 5.56
C VAL A 242 10.27 -2.57 4.45
N GLN A 243 11.11 -3.55 4.78
CA GLN A 243 11.56 -4.57 3.83
C GLN A 243 10.69 -5.83 3.86
N GLN A 244 10.29 -6.26 5.04
CA GLN A 244 9.62 -7.54 5.21
C GLN A 244 8.64 -7.50 6.38
N VAL A 245 7.53 -8.20 6.21
CA VAL A 245 6.59 -8.52 7.28
C VAL A 245 6.38 -10.02 7.32
N TYR A 246 6.56 -10.63 8.47
CA TYR A 246 6.10 -11.99 8.74
C TYR A 246 4.94 -11.94 9.72
N ALA A 247 3.89 -12.70 9.41
CA ALA A 247 2.72 -12.83 10.26
C ALA A 247 2.40 -14.32 10.41
N LYS A 248 2.13 -14.75 11.63
CA LYS A 248 1.65 -16.09 11.93
C LYS A 248 0.50 -16.00 12.91
N ASP A 249 -0.65 -16.47 12.46
CA ASP A 249 -1.80 -16.75 13.29
C ASP A 249 -1.55 -18.05 14.06
N TYR A 250 -1.78 -18.05 15.37
CA TYR A 250 -1.72 -19.29 16.16
C TYR A 250 -3.02 -20.08 16.12
N THR A 251 -4.07 -19.56 15.48
CA THR A 251 -5.26 -20.33 15.15
C THR A 251 -5.22 -20.82 13.70
N GLU A 252 -6.07 -21.81 13.40
CA GLU A 252 -6.39 -22.24 12.03
C GLU A 252 -7.76 -21.68 11.58
N ALA A 253 -8.13 -20.49 12.08
CA ALA A 253 -9.43 -19.90 11.79
C ALA A 253 -9.52 -19.41 10.34
N LYS A 254 -10.73 -19.38 9.79
CA LYS A 254 -11.01 -18.60 8.57
C LYS A 254 -11.61 -17.24 8.86
N GLU A 255 -12.27 -17.11 10.01
CA GLU A 255 -12.96 -15.91 10.43
C GLU A 255 -13.07 -15.87 11.96
N TYR A 256 -13.06 -14.67 12.53
CA TYR A 256 -13.40 -14.40 13.91
C TYR A 256 -14.67 -13.55 13.95
N SER A 257 -15.57 -13.86 14.87
CA SER A 257 -16.81 -13.13 15.05
C SER A 257 -16.93 -12.61 16.48
N TRP A 258 -17.56 -11.44 16.60
CA TRP A 258 -17.95 -10.84 17.88
C TRP A 258 -19.28 -11.39 18.41
N GLU A 259 -19.84 -12.42 17.79
CA GLU A 259 -21.03 -13.11 18.30
C GLU A 259 -20.77 -13.65 19.72
N GLY A 260 -21.49 -13.12 20.71
CA GLY A 260 -21.31 -13.47 22.12
C GLY A 260 -20.28 -12.61 22.85
N MET A 261 -19.65 -11.64 22.18
CA MET A 261 -18.83 -10.63 22.83
C MET A 261 -19.68 -9.76 23.76
N ASP A 262 -19.09 -9.38 24.89
CA ASP A 262 -19.68 -8.48 25.86
C ASP A 262 -18.62 -7.44 26.30
N ALA A 263 -18.99 -6.54 27.20
CA ALA A 263 -18.12 -5.47 27.68
C ALA A 263 -16.83 -5.97 28.37
N SER A 264 -16.71 -7.27 28.67
CA SER A 264 -15.50 -7.84 29.24
C SER A 264 -14.35 -7.89 28.24
N GLY A 265 -14.62 -7.91 26.92
CA GLY A 265 -13.60 -8.04 25.88
C GLY A 265 -12.67 -9.25 26.09
N SER A 266 -13.23 -10.37 26.58
CA SER A 266 -12.47 -11.59 26.85
C SER A 266 -12.16 -12.34 25.56
N TRP A 267 -10.97 -12.88 25.43
CA TRP A 267 -10.64 -13.74 24.28
C TRP A 267 -11.51 -15.00 24.22
N GLU A 268 -11.98 -15.51 25.38
CA GLU A 268 -12.88 -16.66 25.46
C GLU A 268 -14.26 -16.41 24.82
N LYS A 269 -14.62 -15.13 24.64
CA LYS A 269 -15.88 -14.71 24.01
C LYS A 269 -15.74 -14.47 22.51
N VAL A 270 -14.52 -14.52 21.97
CA VAL A 270 -14.28 -14.40 20.54
C VAL A 270 -14.70 -15.72 19.88
N LYS A 271 -15.71 -15.67 19.01
CA LYS A 271 -16.13 -16.84 18.26
C LYS A 271 -15.13 -17.13 17.14
N VAL A 272 -14.34 -18.19 17.30
CA VAL A 272 -13.37 -18.64 16.31
C VAL A 272 -14.04 -19.60 15.34
N ILE A 273 -14.17 -19.21 14.07
CA ILE A 273 -14.74 -20.05 13.02
C ILE A 273 -13.61 -20.82 12.34
N ALA A 274 -13.63 -22.14 12.50
CA ALA A 274 -12.59 -23.02 11.99
C ALA A 274 -12.43 -22.92 10.47
N GLY A 275 -11.17 -22.88 10.03
CA GLY A 275 -10.74 -23.02 8.65
C GLY A 275 -9.81 -24.23 8.52
N GLY A 276 -8.63 -24.01 7.95
CA GLY A 276 -7.58 -25.01 7.78
C GLY A 276 -7.20 -25.20 6.30
N PRO A 277 -6.31 -26.16 5.99
CA PRO A 277 -5.77 -26.33 4.64
C PRO A 277 -6.82 -26.60 3.56
N SER A 278 -7.92 -27.26 3.90
CA SER A 278 -9.03 -27.56 2.97
C SER A 278 -10.03 -26.41 2.82
N ASP A 279 -10.11 -25.50 3.79
CA ASP A 279 -10.94 -24.30 3.72
C ASP A 279 -10.19 -23.08 4.30
N PRO A 280 -9.16 -22.59 3.58
CA PRO A 280 -8.37 -21.47 4.05
C PRO A 280 -9.18 -20.18 4.07
N SER A 281 -8.75 -19.23 4.91
CA SER A 281 -9.40 -17.92 5.01
C SER A 281 -9.39 -17.18 3.65
N PRO A 282 -10.34 -16.26 3.41
CA PRO A 282 -10.33 -15.43 2.20
C PRO A 282 -9.01 -14.68 2.01
N ALA A 283 -8.43 -14.14 3.10
CA ALA A 283 -7.14 -13.48 3.07
C ALA A 283 -6.02 -14.44 2.65
N LEU A 284 -5.96 -15.64 3.23
CA LEU A 284 -4.94 -16.64 2.90
C LEU A 284 -5.05 -17.13 1.46
N LYS A 285 -6.28 -17.33 0.96
CA LYS A 285 -6.55 -17.64 -0.45
C LYS A 285 -6.00 -16.56 -1.38
N GLU A 286 -6.18 -15.28 -1.04
CA GLU A 286 -5.63 -14.18 -1.85
C GLU A 286 -4.08 -14.12 -1.75
N ILE A 287 -3.50 -14.30 -0.56
CA ILE A 287 -2.05 -14.31 -0.34
C ILE A 287 -1.37 -15.42 -1.15
N GLN A 288 -1.97 -16.60 -1.19
CA GLN A 288 -1.45 -17.77 -1.91
C GLN A 288 -1.73 -17.72 -3.42
N SER A 289 -2.62 -16.82 -3.87
CA SER A 289 -2.97 -16.72 -5.27
C SER A 289 -1.81 -16.19 -6.11
N PRO A 290 -1.61 -16.70 -7.35
CA PRO A 290 -0.56 -16.20 -8.23
C PRO A 290 -0.73 -14.71 -8.54
N SER A 291 0.28 -13.91 -8.21
CA SER A 291 0.31 -12.46 -8.47
C SER A 291 1.22 -12.09 -9.66
N GLY A 292 0.80 -11.11 -10.46
CA GLY A 292 1.54 -10.67 -11.66
C GLY A 292 1.31 -11.53 -12.90
N VAL A 293 1.54 -10.95 -14.09
CA VAL A 293 1.22 -11.59 -15.38
C VAL A 293 1.98 -12.90 -15.57
N LYS A 294 3.27 -12.95 -15.19
CA LYS A 294 4.11 -14.15 -15.33
C LYS A 294 3.62 -15.31 -14.47
N ASN A 295 3.33 -15.08 -13.19
CA ASN A 295 2.90 -16.16 -12.30
C ASN A 295 1.47 -16.60 -12.60
N ARG A 296 0.58 -15.66 -12.95
CA ARG A 296 -0.77 -15.97 -13.44
C ARG A 296 -0.72 -16.80 -14.70
N TRP A 297 0.13 -16.43 -15.66
CA TRP A 297 0.38 -17.21 -16.87
C TRP A 297 0.90 -18.61 -16.54
N ALA A 298 1.90 -18.72 -15.67
CA ALA A 298 2.48 -20.00 -15.27
C ALA A 298 1.43 -20.93 -14.64
N ALA A 299 0.54 -20.39 -13.81
CA ALA A 299 -0.52 -21.12 -13.13
C ALA A 299 -1.69 -21.56 -14.02
N LEU A 300 -1.81 -21.06 -15.26
CA LEU A 300 -2.88 -21.48 -16.17
C LEU A 300 -2.71 -22.94 -16.63
N PRO A 301 -3.82 -23.70 -16.77
CA PRO A 301 -3.82 -24.99 -17.43
C PRO A 301 -3.30 -24.91 -18.87
N THR A 302 -2.69 -25.98 -19.38
CA THR A 302 -2.13 -26.02 -20.75
C THR A 302 -3.17 -25.65 -21.81
N GLY A 303 -4.41 -26.13 -21.67
CA GLY A 303 -5.50 -25.79 -22.60
C GLY A 303 -5.84 -24.30 -22.62
N ALA A 304 -5.82 -23.63 -21.47
CA ALA A 304 -6.06 -22.19 -21.39
C ALA A 304 -4.91 -21.39 -22.04
N LYS A 305 -3.65 -21.82 -21.82
CA LYS A 305 -2.48 -21.22 -22.49
C LYS A 305 -2.58 -21.33 -24.02
N ILE A 306 -2.93 -22.51 -24.53
CA ILE A 306 -3.13 -22.75 -25.97
C ILE A 306 -4.25 -21.86 -26.50
N GLY A 307 -5.38 -21.80 -25.81
CA GLY A 307 -6.51 -20.97 -26.22
C GLY A 307 -6.17 -19.49 -26.34
N ILE A 308 -5.42 -18.94 -25.36
CA ILE A 308 -4.97 -17.55 -25.39
C ILE A 308 -4.01 -17.31 -26.58
N ILE A 309 -2.99 -18.16 -26.75
CA ILE A 309 -2.02 -18.02 -27.86
C ILE A 309 -2.72 -18.09 -29.21
N ALA A 310 -3.57 -19.10 -29.43
CA ALA A 310 -4.29 -19.29 -30.69
C ALA A 310 -5.24 -18.11 -30.97
N GLY A 311 -5.95 -17.62 -29.96
CA GLY A 311 -6.81 -16.44 -30.06
C GLY A 311 -6.04 -15.18 -30.43
N SER A 312 -4.90 -14.92 -29.78
CA SER A 312 -4.05 -13.75 -30.08
C SER A 312 -3.45 -13.81 -31.48
N LEU A 313 -2.96 -14.98 -31.90
CA LEU A 313 -2.45 -15.17 -33.27
C LEU A 313 -3.55 -15.00 -34.31
N GLY A 314 -4.75 -15.55 -34.06
CA GLY A 314 -5.91 -15.38 -34.94
C GLY A 314 -6.28 -13.91 -35.11
N LEU A 315 -6.36 -13.15 -34.01
CA LEU A 315 -6.63 -11.71 -34.07
C LEU A 315 -5.55 -10.95 -34.84
N PHE A 316 -4.28 -11.28 -34.63
CA PHE A 316 -3.16 -10.66 -35.34
C PHE A 316 -3.24 -10.91 -36.86
N VAL A 317 -3.54 -12.14 -37.27
CA VAL A 317 -3.75 -12.48 -38.68
C VAL A 317 -4.92 -11.70 -39.28
N VAL A 318 -6.04 -11.59 -38.56
CA VAL A 318 -7.19 -10.78 -39.00
C VAL A 318 -6.80 -9.32 -39.20
N LEU A 319 -6.04 -8.73 -38.27
CA LEU A 319 -5.56 -7.35 -38.38
C LEU A 319 -4.64 -7.16 -39.59
N LEU A 320 -3.73 -8.11 -39.86
CA LEU A 320 -2.88 -8.08 -41.05
C LEU A 320 -3.68 -8.17 -42.35
N CYS A 321 -4.70 -9.04 -42.40
CA CYS A 321 -5.60 -9.15 -43.55
C CYS A 321 -6.36 -7.85 -43.80
N VAL A 322 -6.88 -7.20 -42.74
CA VAL A 322 -7.55 -5.90 -42.84
C VAL A 322 -6.59 -4.82 -43.34
N MET A 323 -5.39 -4.77 -42.79
CA MET A 323 -4.36 -3.81 -43.23
C MET A 323 -4.00 -4.02 -44.71
N ALA A 324 -3.75 -5.26 -45.13
CA ALA A 324 -3.46 -5.60 -46.51
C ALA A 324 -4.61 -5.21 -47.45
N PHE A 325 -5.86 -5.47 -47.04
CA PHE A 325 -7.05 -5.06 -47.79
C PHE A 325 -7.12 -3.54 -47.95
N CYS A 326 -6.88 -2.78 -46.87
CA CYS A 326 -6.83 -1.32 -46.91
C CYS A 326 -5.73 -0.79 -47.85
N CYS A 327 -4.52 -1.36 -47.78
CA CYS A 327 -3.41 -0.99 -48.67
C CYS A 327 -3.75 -1.30 -50.15
N ILE A 328 -4.35 -2.45 -50.44
CA ILE A 328 -4.78 -2.82 -51.79
C ILE A 328 -5.85 -1.84 -52.29
N LYS A 329 -6.83 -1.48 -51.45
CA LYS A 329 -7.90 -0.55 -51.79
C LYS A 329 -7.34 0.85 -52.09
N GLN A 330 -6.46 1.38 -51.23
CA GLN A 330 -5.81 2.68 -51.46
C GLN A 330 -4.94 2.67 -52.72
N ARG A 331 -4.16 1.61 -52.96
CA ARG A 331 -3.35 1.49 -54.17
C ARG A 331 -4.21 1.47 -55.44
N ARG A 332 -5.37 0.81 -55.39
CA ARG A 332 -6.34 0.82 -56.51
C ARG A 332 -6.96 2.19 -56.73
N ALA A 333 -7.29 2.93 -55.67
CA ALA A 333 -7.78 4.30 -55.78
C ALA A 333 -6.73 5.24 -56.41
N GLY A 334 -5.50 5.24 -55.90
CA GLY A 334 -4.41 6.05 -56.46
C GLY A 334 -4.10 5.72 -57.92
N LYS A 335 -4.16 4.44 -58.33
CA LYS A 335 -4.05 4.07 -59.76
C LYS A 335 -5.16 4.68 -60.62
N ARG A 336 -6.39 4.77 -60.11
CA ARG A 336 -7.53 5.37 -60.84
C ARG A 336 -7.36 6.89 -60.97
N GLU A 337 -6.91 7.55 -59.90
CA GLU A 337 -6.62 8.99 -59.92
C GLU A 337 -5.50 9.33 -60.91
N HIS A 338 -4.40 8.58 -60.89
CA HIS A 338 -3.30 8.77 -61.85
C HIS A 338 -3.74 8.52 -63.30
N ALA A 339 -4.59 7.51 -63.53
CA ALA A 339 -5.13 7.24 -64.86
C ALA A 339 -6.06 8.37 -65.34
N ALA A 340 -6.84 8.97 -64.43
CA ALA A 340 -7.69 10.13 -64.75
C ALA A 340 -6.85 11.37 -65.09
N LEU A 341 -5.79 11.66 -64.32
CA LEU A 341 -4.87 12.76 -64.62
C LEU A 341 -4.21 12.62 -65.99
N LEU A 342 -3.70 11.43 -66.33
CA LEU A 342 -3.12 11.18 -67.66
C LEU A 342 -4.15 11.36 -68.78
N ALA A 343 -5.41 10.97 -68.55
CA ALA A 343 -6.48 11.15 -69.53
C ALA A 343 -6.80 12.64 -69.75
N ASP A 344 -6.81 13.44 -68.68
CA ASP A 344 -6.99 14.89 -68.75
C ASP A 344 -5.81 15.57 -69.46
N GLU A 345 -4.56 15.21 -69.14
CA GLU A 345 -3.37 15.72 -69.84
C GLU A 345 -3.39 15.38 -71.34
N GLN A 346 -3.79 14.15 -71.70
CA GLN A 346 -3.94 13.74 -73.10
C GLN A 346 -5.04 14.54 -73.81
N LYS A 347 -6.14 14.85 -73.11
CA LYS A 347 -7.23 15.67 -73.64
C LYS A 347 -6.78 17.11 -73.85
N GLU A 348 -6.10 17.73 -72.89
CA GLU A 348 -5.52 19.07 -73.03
C GLU A 348 -4.49 19.12 -74.17
N ALA A 349 -3.63 18.10 -74.29
CA ALA A 349 -2.68 18.00 -75.39
C ALA A 349 -3.37 17.89 -76.76
N ALA A 350 -4.46 17.12 -76.85
CA ALA A 350 -5.28 17.02 -78.06
C ALA A 350 -6.00 18.33 -78.40
N GLU A 351 -6.58 19.01 -77.41
CA GLU A 351 -7.21 20.33 -77.57
C GLU A 351 -6.19 21.39 -78.02
N LEU A 352 -4.98 21.39 -77.44
CA LEU A 352 -3.90 22.28 -77.84
C LEU A 352 -3.42 22.00 -79.27
N GLN A 353 -3.35 20.73 -79.68
CA GLN A 353 -3.05 20.37 -81.07
C GLN A 353 -4.15 20.84 -82.04
N ALA A 354 -5.43 20.66 -81.68
CA ALA A 354 -6.56 21.16 -82.47
C ALA A 354 -6.55 22.69 -82.58
N TYR A 355 -6.25 23.40 -81.49
CA TYR A 355 -6.08 24.86 -81.48
C TYR A 355 -4.92 25.31 -82.38
N LYS A 356 -3.78 24.63 -82.32
CA LYS A 356 -2.63 24.89 -83.22
C LYS A 356 -2.99 24.67 -84.69
N GLN A 357 -3.75 23.62 -85.01
CA GLN A 357 -4.25 23.39 -86.38
C GLN A 357 -5.21 24.49 -86.84
N GLN A 358 -6.12 24.97 -85.97
CA GLN A 358 -6.96 26.13 -86.27
C GLN A 358 -6.15 27.41 -86.50
N MET A 359 -5.10 27.64 -85.71
CA MET A 359 -4.20 28.80 -85.88
C MET A 359 -3.42 28.73 -87.20
N GLN A 360 -2.93 27.55 -87.60
CA GLN A 360 -2.31 27.36 -88.91
C GLN A 360 -3.31 27.51 -90.08
N GLY A 361 -4.61 27.29 -89.82
CA GLY A 361 -5.70 27.54 -90.75
C GLY A 361 -6.10 29.01 -90.92
N GLY A 362 -5.44 29.96 -90.24
CA GLY A 362 -5.50 31.38 -90.56
C GLY A 362 -6.87 32.06 -90.35
N LYS A 363 -7.47 31.92 -89.16
CA LYS A 363 -8.62 32.75 -88.77
C LYS A 363 -8.54 33.20 -87.31
N PHE A 364 -7.87 34.33 -87.05
CA PHE A 364 -8.38 35.37 -86.13
C PHE A 364 -7.66 36.69 -86.40
N ALA A 365 -8.43 37.71 -86.78
CA ALA A 365 -7.98 39.07 -87.05
C ALA A 365 -8.26 39.96 -85.83
N MET A 366 -7.27 40.77 -85.42
CA MET A 366 -7.50 42.05 -84.74
C MET A 366 -6.26 42.94 -84.95
N GLY A 367 -6.39 43.93 -85.83
CA GLY A 367 -5.46 45.04 -85.97
C GLY A 367 -5.93 46.23 -85.13
N GLY A 368 -5.00 46.83 -84.37
CA GLY A 368 -5.23 48.08 -83.65
C GLY A 368 -5.15 49.31 -84.56
N GLY A 369 -5.85 50.38 -84.18
CA GLY A 369 -5.74 51.71 -84.77
C GLY A 369 -6.07 52.81 -83.76
N TYR A 370 -5.07 53.65 -83.48
CA TYR A 370 -5.10 54.87 -82.66
C TYR A 370 -5.99 55.98 -83.27
N ALA A 371 -6.54 56.90 -82.45
CA ALA A 371 -6.49 58.37 -82.67
C ALA A 371 -7.01 59.20 -81.47
N LYS A 372 -6.32 60.31 -81.18
CA LYS A 372 -6.55 61.37 -80.17
C LYS A 372 -7.79 62.24 -80.45
N VAL A 373 -8.45 62.76 -79.40
CA VAL A 373 -8.41 64.16 -78.91
C VAL A 373 -8.61 64.13 -77.40
#